data_AF-A0A3M2GVU4-F1
#
_entry.id   AF-A0A3M2GVU4-F1
#
_cell.length_a   1.000
_cell.length_b   1.000
_cell.length_c   1.000
_cell.angle_alpha   90.00
_cell.angle_beta   90.00
_cell.angle_gamma   90.00
#
_symmetry.space_group_name_H-M   'P 1'
#
loop_
_entity.id
_entity.type
_entity.pdbx_description
1 polymer ?
#
loop_
_entity_poly.entity_id
_entity_poly.type
_entity_poly.pdbx_seq_one_letter_code
_entity_poly.pdbx_strand_id
1 'polypeptide(L)'
;MARVWLIHWHEQEVAERRRALEDAGHQVMVHWRQGSRPERPDPLPDVMVVSLDRLPSHGRAIAEWLWEAKSRRHIPIVFAGGSPDKVAATRKRFPDATFCTTADMVATVATASGGA
;
A
#
# COMPACT_ATOMS: atom_id res chain seq x y z
N MET A 1 -12.78 -0.01 11.41
CA MET A 1 -11.39 0.37 11.74
C MET A 1 -10.48 -0.72 11.21
N ALA A 2 -9.49 -0.40 10.37
CA ALA A 2 -8.57 -1.37 9.78
C ALA A 2 -7.12 -0.95 9.98
N ARG A 3 -6.20 -1.92 10.05
CA ARG A 3 -4.75 -1.72 10.11
C ARG A 3 -4.19 -1.61 8.70
N VAL A 4 -3.75 -0.42 8.35
CA VAL A 4 -3.22 -0.09 7.03
C VAL A 4 -1.71 -0.01 7.10
N TRP A 5 -1.04 -0.78 6.25
CA TRP A 5 0.41 -0.65 6.07
C TRP A 5 0.71 0.17 4.81
N LEU A 6 1.08 1.43 5.01
CA LEU A 6 1.34 2.39 3.95
C LEU A 6 2.84 2.46 3.64
N ILE A 7 3.21 2.03 2.44
CA ILE A 7 4.56 2.12 1.90
C ILE A 7 4.63 3.30 0.94
N HIS A 8 5.51 4.24 1.28
CA HIS A 8 5.91 5.33 0.42
C HIS A 8 7.42 5.53 0.51
N TRP A 9 7.96 6.51 -0.21
CA TRP A 9 9.41 6.77 -0.27
C TRP A 9 9.77 8.23 -0.04
N HIS A 10 8.83 8.97 0.56
CA HIS A 10 8.95 10.39 0.86
C HIS A 10 8.23 10.68 2.18
N GLU A 11 8.94 11.25 3.15
CA GLU A 11 8.48 11.43 4.53
C GLU A 11 7.25 12.36 4.62
N GLN A 12 7.31 13.54 3.99
CA GLN A 12 6.20 14.51 4.07
C GLN A 12 4.94 13.98 3.38
N GLU A 13 5.04 13.53 2.14
CA GLU A 13 3.91 12.93 1.41
C GLU A 13 3.32 11.70 2.15
N VAL A 14 4.12 10.89 2.86
CA VAL A 14 3.56 9.76 3.62
C VAL A 14 2.82 10.25 4.86
N ALA A 15 3.29 11.32 5.50
CA ALA A 15 2.62 11.91 6.66
C ALA A 15 1.26 12.50 6.27
N GLU A 16 1.14 13.16 5.12
CA GLU A 16 -0.13 13.67 4.60
C GLU A 16 -1.12 12.53 4.32
N ARG A 17 -0.66 11.48 3.62
CA ARG A 17 -1.46 10.30 3.31
C ARG A 17 -1.87 9.53 4.55
N ARG A 18 -0.96 9.41 5.52
CA ARG A 18 -1.20 8.81 6.82
C ARG A 18 -2.32 9.56 7.54
N ARG A 19 -2.23 10.88 7.62
CA ARG A 19 -3.23 11.71 8.27
C ARG A 19 -4.61 11.53 7.63
N ALA A 20 -4.69 11.52 6.29
CA ALA A 20 -5.97 11.30 5.59
C ALA A 20 -6.61 9.93 5.92
N LEU A 21 -5.81 8.88 6.09
CA LEU A 21 -6.28 7.55 6.48
C LEU A 21 -6.64 7.47 7.98
N GLU A 22 -5.88 8.14 8.84
CA GLU A 22 -6.16 8.24 10.28
C GLU A 22 -7.44 9.04 10.55
N ASP A 23 -7.66 10.14 9.84
CA ASP A 23 -8.88 10.96 9.90
C ASP A 23 -10.12 10.15 9.47
N ALA A 24 -9.94 9.15 8.60
CA ALA A 24 -10.97 8.18 8.23
C ALA A 24 -11.16 7.03 9.24
N GLY A 25 -10.43 7.03 10.37
CA GLY A 25 -10.56 6.06 11.46
C GLY A 25 -9.77 4.76 11.25
N HIS A 26 -8.73 4.77 10.42
CA HIS A 26 -7.81 3.63 10.26
C HIS A 26 -6.58 3.75 11.17
N GLN A 27 -5.98 2.62 11.52
CA GLN A 27 -4.67 2.57 12.18
C GLN A 27 -3.59 2.44 11.12
N VAL A 28 -2.68 3.41 11.02
CA VAL A 28 -1.76 3.48 9.87
C VAL A 28 -0.32 3.30 10.31
N MET A 29 0.32 2.25 9.81
CA MET A 29 1.75 2.01 9.95
C MET A 29 2.43 2.45 8.67
N VAL A 30 3.42 3.33 8.76
CA VAL A 30 4.09 3.91 7.60
C VAL A 30 5.52 3.43 7.46
N HIS A 31 5.97 3.31 6.22
CA HIS A 31 7.37 3.25 5.88
C HIS A 31 7.68 4.26 4.78
N TRP A 32 8.77 5.02 4.95
CA TRP A 32 9.23 6.02 3.98
C TRP A 32 10.74 5.93 3.66
N ARG A 33 11.51 5.16 4.43
CA ARG A 33 12.98 5.19 4.42
C ARG A 33 13.55 4.47 3.21
N GLN A 34 14.26 5.22 2.36
CA GLN A 34 15.00 4.62 1.24
C GLN A 34 16.21 3.83 1.75
N GLY A 35 16.56 2.74 1.05
CA GLY A 35 17.73 1.91 1.38
C GLY A 35 17.53 0.93 2.55
N SER A 36 16.39 0.98 3.24
CA SER A 36 16.01 -0.02 4.24
C SER A 36 14.77 -0.78 3.77
N ARG A 37 14.75 -2.09 4.00
CA ARG A 37 13.52 -2.87 3.84
C ARG A 37 12.58 -2.51 5.00
N PRO A 38 11.28 -2.32 4.77
CA PRO A 38 10.35 -2.13 5.87
C PRO A 38 10.30 -3.39 6.73
N GLU A 39 10.29 -3.20 8.04
CA GLU A 39 10.01 -4.29 8.97
C GLU A 39 8.59 -4.80 8.76
N ARG A 40 8.41 -6.11 8.96
CA ARG A 40 7.08 -6.70 8.90
C ARG A 40 6.25 -6.15 10.05
N PRO A 41 5.04 -5.61 9.82
CA PRO A 41 4.14 -5.26 10.90
C PRO A 41 3.78 -6.49 11.74
N ASP A 42 3.77 -6.32 13.06
CA ASP A 42 3.23 -7.27 14.02
C ASP A 42 2.29 -6.52 14.98
N PRO A 43 0.96 -6.76 14.94
CA PRO A 43 0.27 -7.78 14.13
C PRO A 43 0.22 -7.44 12.63
N LEU A 44 -0.07 -8.45 11.80
CA LEU A 44 -0.21 -8.28 10.34
C LEU A 44 -1.28 -7.22 9.98
N PRO A 45 -1.09 -6.47 8.88
CA PRO A 45 -2.06 -5.48 8.45
C PRO A 45 -3.28 -6.14 7.80
N ASP A 46 -4.40 -5.43 7.84
CA ASP A 46 -5.63 -5.82 7.14
C ASP A 46 -5.56 -5.42 5.65
N VAL A 47 -4.73 -4.43 5.30
CA VAL A 47 -4.50 -3.99 3.92
C VAL A 47 -3.12 -3.34 3.78
N MET A 48 -2.47 -3.59 2.65
CA MET A 48 -1.22 -2.93 2.26
C MET A 48 -1.48 -1.88 1.19
N VAL A 49 -0.98 -0.67 1.38
CA VAL A 49 -1.00 0.40 0.38
C VAL A 49 0.41 0.69 -0.09
N VAL A 50 0.64 0.69 -1.40
CA VAL A 50 1.95 0.96 -2.00
C VAL A 50 1.84 2.13 -2.96
N SER A 51 2.60 3.19 -2.69
CA SER A 51 2.71 4.32 -3.62
C SER A 51 3.59 3.97 -4.83
N LEU A 52 3.09 4.30 -6.03
CA LEU A 52 3.83 4.17 -7.29
C LEU A 52 4.45 5.48 -7.78
N ASP A 53 4.27 6.58 -7.04
CA ASP A 53 4.67 7.94 -7.47
C ASP A 53 6.19 8.12 -7.58
N ARG A 54 6.94 7.57 -6.62
CA ARG A 54 8.40 7.78 -6.52
C ARG A 54 9.20 6.55 -6.94
N LEU A 55 9.21 5.49 -6.14
CA LEU A 55 9.99 4.26 -6.37
C LEU A 55 9.08 3.03 -6.58
N PRO A 56 8.41 2.92 -7.75
CA PRO A 56 7.49 1.82 -8.03
C PRO A 56 8.18 0.45 -8.08
N SER A 57 9.47 0.36 -8.40
CA SER A 57 10.24 -0.90 -8.33
C SER A 57 10.37 -1.42 -6.91
N HIS A 58 10.70 -0.54 -5.96
CA HIS A 58 10.84 -0.90 -4.55
C HIS A 58 9.50 -1.27 -3.93
N GLY A 59 8.46 -0.49 -4.25
CA GLY A 59 7.09 -0.80 -3.82
C GLY A 59 6.63 -2.18 -4.30
N ARG A 60 6.88 -2.52 -5.58
CA ARG A 60 6.57 -3.84 -6.13
C ARG A 60 7.30 -4.96 -5.40
N ALA A 61 8.60 -4.82 -5.13
CA ALA A 61 9.36 -5.87 -4.43
C ALA A 61 8.79 -6.18 -3.03
N ILE A 62 8.26 -5.19 -2.32
CA ILE A 62 7.62 -5.41 -1.01
C ILE A 62 6.27 -6.11 -1.19
N ALA A 63 5.47 -5.70 -2.19
CA ALA A 63 4.22 -6.35 -2.52
C ALA A 63 4.41 -7.83 -2.89
N GLU A 64 5.47 -8.16 -3.66
CA GLU A 64 5.81 -9.56 -3.97
C GLU A 64 6.11 -10.36 -2.72
N TRP A 65 6.98 -9.84 -1.86
CA TRP A 65 7.30 -10.53 -0.62
C TRP A 65 6.06 -10.80 0.23
N LEU A 66 5.11 -9.86 0.28
CA LEU A 66 3.86 -10.08 0.99
C LEU A 66 3.08 -11.26 0.38
N TRP A 67 2.95 -11.29 -0.94
CA TRP A 67 2.25 -12.34 -1.71
C TRP A 67 2.94 -13.71 -1.70
N GLU A 68 4.27 -13.76 -1.67
CA GLU A 68 5.03 -15.01 -1.72
C GLU A 68 4.73 -15.95 -0.54
N ALA A 69 4.35 -15.40 0.62
CA ALA A 69 3.98 -16.22 1.77
C ALA A 69 2.48 -16.54 1.78
N LYS A 70 2.15 -17.84 1.82
CA LYS A 70 0.78 -18.34 1.93
C LYS A 70 -0.02 -17.72 3.09
N SER A 71 0.63 -17.43 4.21
CA SER A 71 -0.01 -16.84 5.39
C SER A 71 -0.37 -15.36 5.21
N ARG A 72 0.13 -14.68 4.17
CA ARG A 72 -0.02 -13.23 3.97
C ARG A 72 -0.65 -12.87 2.62
N ARG A 73 -0.65 -13.77 1.65
CA ARG A 73 -1.26 -13.54 0.32
C ARG A 73 -2.75 -13.16 0.35
N HIS A 74 -3.44 -13.43 1.46
CA HIS A 74 -4.84 -13.04 1.67
C HIS A 74 -5.00 -11.53 1.94
N ILE A 75 -3.92 -10.84 2.31
CA ILE A 75 -3.94 -9.40 2.60
C ILE A 75 -4.07 -8.66 1.26
N PRO A 76 -5.11 -7.84 1.07
CA PRO A 76 -5.29 -7.05 -0.14
C PRO A 76 -4.17 -6.03 -0.31
N ILE A 77 -3.74 -5.83 -1.56
CA ILE A 77 -2.74 -4.85 -1.95
C ILE A 77 -3.41 -3.77 -2.80
N VAL A 78 -3.25 -2.51 -2.38
CA VAL A 78 -3.71 -1.32 -3.08
C VAL A 78 -2.50 -0.54 -3.58
N PHE A 79 -2.33 -0.44 -4.88
CA PHE A 79 -1.35 0.45 -5.49
C PHE A 79 -1.97 1.83 -5.75
N ALA A 80 -1.37 2.88 -5.19
CA ALA A 80 -1.87 4.24 -5.30
C ALA A 80 -0.93 5.13 -6.14
N GLY A 81 -1.51 5.92 -7.05
CA GLY A 81 -0.79 6.90 -7.85
C GLY A 81 0.10 6.27 -8.93
N GLY A 82 1.15 7.00 -9.33
CA GLY A 82 2.06 6.64 -10.40
C GLY A 82 1.58 7.05 -11.80
N SER A 83 2.50 7.07 -12.77
CA SER A 83 2.15 7.31 -14.17
C SER A 83 1.40 6.11 -14.76
N PRO A 84 0.56 6.31 -15.80
CA PRO A 84 -0.18 5.22 -16.44
C PRO A 84 0.70 4.04 -16.85
N ASP A 85 1.91 4.30 -17.37
CA ASP A 85 2.86 3.26 -17.77
C ASP A 85 3.35 2.41 -16.58
N LYS A 86 3.64 3.06 -15.44
CA LYS A 86 4.06 2.39 -14.21
C LYS A 86 2.93 1.55 -13.62
N VAL A 87 1.70 2.06 -13.66
CA VAL A 87 0.50 1.34 -13.23
C VAL A 87 0.27 0.12 -14.12
N ALA A 88 0.33 0.26 -15.44
CA ALA A 88 0.17 -0.84 -16.38
C ALA A 88 1.22 -1.94 -16.18
N ALA A 89 2.49 -1.56 -15.99
CA ALA A 89 3.57 -2.51 -15.71
C ALA A 89 3.37 -3.24 -14.37
N THR A 90 2.81 -2.56 -13.36
CA THR A 90 2.52 -3.17 -12.05
C THR A 90 1.31 -4.10 -12.13
N ARG A 91 0.25 -3.71 -12.84
CA ARG A 91 -0.95 -4.53 -13.05
C ARG A 91 -0.65 -5.84 -13.77
N LYS A 92 0.29 -5.86 -14.72
CA LYS A 92 0.75 -7.10 -15.36
C LYS A 92 1.36 -8.11 -14.37
N ARG A 93 1.98 -7.61 -13.30
CA ARG A 93 2.65 -8.43 -12.28
C ARG A 93 1.72 -8.77 -11.10
N PHE A 94 0.78 -7.87 -10.81
CA PHE A 94 -0.19 -8.00 -9.73
C PHE A 94 -1.61 -7.85 -10.29
N PRO A 95 -2.13 -8.86 -11.02
CA PRO A 95 -3.45 -8.77 -11.64
C PRO A 95 -4.58 -8.67 -10.62
N ASP A 96 -4.42 -9.33 -9.47
CA ASP A 96 -5.41 -9.36 -8.38
C ASP A 96 -5.31 -8.17 -7.41
N ALA A 97 -4.34 -7.26 -7.61
CA ALA A 97 -4.22 -6.07 -6.79
C ALA A 97 -5.21 -4.98 -7.23
N THR A 98 -5.61 -4.14 -6.28
CA THR A 98 -6.42 -2.95 -6.57
C THR A 98 -5.52 -1.77 -6.91
N PHE A 99 -5.94 -0.93 -7.85
CA PHE A 99 -5.20 0.25 -8.27
C PHE A 99 -6.11 1.47 -8.16
N CYS A 100 -5.61 2.55 -7.59
CA CYS A 100 -6.36 3.81 -7.44
C CYS A 100 -5.45 5.03 -7.62
N THR A 101 -6.05 6.20 -7.75
CA THR A 101 -5.29 7.45 -7.64
C THR A 101 -4.94 7.73 -6.17
N THR A 102 -4.02 8.66 -5.92
CA THR A 102 -3.74 9.13 -4.55
C THR A 102 -4.97 9.77 -3.91
N ALA A 103 -5.83 10.44 -4.69
CA ALA A 103 -7.05 11.06 -4.19
C ALA A 103 -8.09 10.02 -3.73
N ASP A 104 -8.21 8.91 -4.47
CA ASP A 104 -9.19 7.84 -4.18
C ASP A 104 -8.70 6.82 -3.14
N MET A 105 -7.48 7.01 -2.63
CA MET A 105 -6.82 6.04 -1.75
C MET A 105 -7.63 5.72 -0.50
N VAL A 106 -8.19 6.73 0.18
CA VAL A 106 -8.97 6.52 1.42
C VAL A 106 -10.21 5.66 1.16
N ALA A 107 -10.99 6.01 0.12
CA ALA A 107 -12.17 5.25 -0.27
C ALA A 107 -11.82 3.81 -0.70
N THR A 108 -10.72 3.65 -1.44
CA THR A 108 -10.25 2.33 -1.89
C THR A 108 -9.84 1.45 -0.72
N VAL A 109 -9.13 2.02 0.26
CA VAL A 109 -8.72 1.31 1.48
C VAL A 109 -9.92 0.88 2.31
N ALA A 110 -10.93 1.74 2.45
CA ALA A 110 -12.16 1.40 3.16
C ALA A 110 -12.87 0.19 2.52
N THR A 111 -12.98 0.15 1.20
CA THR A 111 -13.55 -0.98 0.46
C THR A 111 -12.69 -2.24 0.57
N ALA A 112 -11.37 -2.11 0.39
CA ALA A 112 -10.45 -3.26 0.39
C ALA A 112 -10.32 -3.91 1.77
N SER A 113 -10.43 -3.13 2.85
CA SER A 113 -10.37 -3.64 4.23
C SER A 113 -11.71 -4.13 4.78
N GLY A 114 -12.84 -3.86 4.10
CA GLY A 114 -14.20 -4.18 4.53
C GLY A 114 -14.85 -5.36 3.81
N GLY A 115 -14.08 -6.18 3.10
CA GLY A 115 -14.58 -7.34 2.35
C GLY A 115 -14.59 -8.64 3.14
N ALA A 116 -15.38 -8.72 4.21
CA ALA A 116 -16.07 -9.90 4.76
C ALA A 116 -16.87 -9.49 6.01
#